data_AF-A0A6I3MD16-F1
#
_entry.id   AF-A0A6I3MD16-F1
#
_cell.length_a   1.000
_cell.length_b   1.000
_cell.length_c   1.000
_cell.angle_alpha   90.00
_cell.angle_beta   90.00
_cell.angle_gamma   90.00
#
_symmetry.space_group_name_H-M   'P 1'
#
loop_
_entity.id
_entity.type
_entity.pdbx_description
1 polymer ?
#
loop_
_entity_poly.entity_id
_entity_poly.type
_entity_poly.pdbx_seq_one_letter_code
_entity_poly.pdbx_strand_id
1 'polypeptide(L)'
;MKNKPLITILFSFILLFVVYKSIAYFILDSQITYDNIEPKIKLSQFVNISEDRTKYNRNYYFTKDFIGFNAIVDKSYYITVSKLGKTSNNYKIINTDKRSDNNSSIAGLPPADSNDLNSRYYNLDFFPFSINEIYYYVENSDEIKVNQDKFYEIEGTFTFFNVSLKGENRKDFGYVGPKRKKSVSFIKYQNNLYLLSVCPIENKKFKSLHELIN
;
A
#
# COMPACT_ATOMS: atom_id res chain seq x y z
N MET A 1 29.79 51.39 -17.93
CA MET A 1 28.54 50.67 -17.57
C MET A 1 28.28 49.45 -18.47
N LYS A 2 29.23 48.51 -18.65
CA LYS A 2 29.09 47.36 -19.58
C LYS A 2 28.75 46.00 -18.92
N ASN A 3 28.69 45.91 -17.59
CA ASN A 3 28.49 44.64 -16.88
C ASN A 3 27.04 44.34 -16.48
N LYS A 4 26.12 45.31 -16.64
CA LYS A 4 24.68 45.11 -16.36
C LYS A 4 24.05 43.93 -17.12
N PRO A 5 24.28 43.73 -18.44
CA PRO A 5 23.66 42.61 -19.15
C PRO A 5 24.20 41.25 -18.68
N LEU A 6 25.49 41.15 -18.35
CA LEU A 6 26.11 39.91 -17.89
C LEU A 6 25.56 39.49 -16.52
N ILE A 7 25.38 40.45 -15.60
CA ILE A 7 24.81 40.19 -14.27
C ILE A 7 23.35 39.75 -14.38
N THR A 8 22.57 40.40 -15.25
CA THR A 8 21.16 40.00 -15.49
C THR A 8 21.08 38.59 -16.08
N ILE A 9 21.92 38.26 -17.07
CA ILE A 9 21.98 36.92 -17.66
C ILE A 9 22.35 35.88 -16.60
N LEU A 10 23.39 36.13 -15.79
CA LEU A 10 23.84 35.23 -14.75
C LEU A 10 22.74 35.00 -13.69
N PHE A 11 22.06 36.07 -13.27
CA PHE A 11 20.95 35.99 -12.33
C PHE A 11 19.78 35.17 -12.89
N SER A 12 19.42 35.37 -14.16
CA SER A 12 18.38 34.57 -14.83
C SER A 12 18.75 33.08 -14.91
N PHE A 13 20.01 32.74 -15.19
CA PHE A 13 20.48 31.35 -15.17
C PHE A 13 20.40 30.73 -13.77
N ILE A 14 20.82 31.46 -12.74
CA ILE A 14 20.71 31.00 -11.34
C ILE A 14 19.23 30.78 -10.98
N LEU A 15 18.35 31.71 -11.32
CA LEU A 15 16.92 31.59 -11.06
C LEU A 15 16.30 30.38 -11.77
N LEU A 16 16.60 30.20 -13.07
CA LEU A 16 16.16 29.04 -13.86
C LEU A 16 16.66 27.72 -13.25
N PHE A 17 17.91 27.67 -12.79
CA PHE A 17 18.47 26.49 -12.14
C PHE A 17 17.76 26.17 -10.83
N VAL A 18 17.47 27.19 -10.00
CA VAL A 18 16.72 27.01 -8.75
C VAL A 18 15.29 26.54 -9.03
N VAL A 19 14.60 27.13 -10.02
CA VAL A 19 13.26 26.71 -10.43
C VAL A 19 13.27 25.27 -10.94
N TYR A 20 14.21 24.91 -11.82
CA TYR A 20 14.36 23.55 -12.32
C TYR A 20 14.62 22.54 -11.19
N LYS A 21 15.55 22.85 -10.27
CA LYS A 21 15.83 22.00 -9.11
C LYS A 21 14.61 21.85 -8.22
N SER A 22 13.84 22.91 -8.03
CA SER A 22 12.61 22.87 -7.23
C SER A 22 11.56 21.99 -7.89
N ILE A 23 11.30 22.16 -9.18
CA ILE A 23 10.34 21.34 -9.94
C ILE A 23 10.78 19.87 -9.94
N ALA A 24 12.04 19.58 -10.26
CA ALA A 24 12.58 18.23 -10.25
C ALA A 24 12.49 17.60 -8.85
N TYR A 25 12.76 18.38 -7.80
CA TYR A 25 12.58 17.95 -6.42
C TYR A 25 11.12 17.59 -6.14
N PHE A 26 10.16 18.47 -6.47
CA PHE A 26 8.73 18.21 -6.27
C PHE A 26 8.25 16.96 -7.03
N ILE A 27 8.67 16.80 -8.29
CA ILE A 27 8.31 15.63 -9.10
C ILE A 27 8.84 14.34 -8.44
N LEU A 28 10.10 14.33 -8.00
CA LEU A 28 10.71 13.16 -7.36
C LEU A 28 10.11 12.88 -5.98
N ASP A 29 9.77 13.92 -5.22
CA ASP A 29 9.19 13.78 -3.87
C ASP A 29 7.74 13.25 -3.94
N SER A 30 7.02 13.57 -5.02
CA SER A 30 5.65 13.07 -5.28
C SER A 30 5.57 11.64 -5.82
N GLN A 31 6.69 10.95 -6.01
CA GLN A 31 6.73 9.58 -6.53
C GLN A 31 6.90 8.55 -5.42
N ILE A 32 6.32 7.36 -5.62
CA ILE A 32 6.65 6.22 -4.78
C ILE A 32 8.04 5.72 -5.18
N THR A 33 8.93 5.63 -4.19
CA THR A 33 10.28 5.08 -4.32
C THR A 33 10.35 3.71 -3.66
N TYR A 34 11.35 2.90 -4.03
CA TYR A 34 11.56 1.59 -3.41
C TYR A 34 13.04 1.32 -3.16
N ASP A 35 13.30 0.48 -2.16
CA ASP A 35 14.61 -0.12 -1.90
C ASP A 35 14.47 -1.61 -1.61
N ASN A 36 15.58 -2.33 -1.63
CA ASN A 36 15.66 -3.77 -1.33
C ASN A 36 16.34 -4.02 0.03
N ILE A 37 16.36 -3.02 0.91
CA ILE A 37 16.96 -3.13 2.24
C ILE A 37 15.97 -3.88 3.14
N GLU A 38 16.42 -4.42 4.26
CA GLU A 38 15.49 -4.94 5.26
C GLU A 38 14.62 -3.79 5.83
N PRO A 39 13.28 -3.93 5.90
CA PRO A 39 12.44 -2.86 6.40
C PRO A 39 12.71 -2.56 7.87
N LYS A 40 12.60 -1.27 8.22
CA LYS A 40 12.57 -0.84 9.62
C LYS A 40 11.37 -1.40 10.39
N ILE A 41 10.26 -1.66 9.69
CA ILE A 41 9.06 -2.26 10.24
C ILE A 41 8.93 -3.69 9.72
N LYS A 42 8.98 -4.68 10.61
CA LYS A 42 8.99 -6.11 10.28
C LYS A 42 7.60 -6.73 10.34
N LEU A 43 7.39 -7.84 9.64
CA LEU A 43 6.13 -8.58 9.65
C LEU A 43 5.79 -9.08 11.06
N SER A 44 6.78 -9.52 11.84
CA SER A 44 6.61 -9.95 13.24
C SER A 44 6.01 -8.87 14.15
N GLN A 45 6.10 -7.59 13.79
CA GLN A 45 5.52 -6.49 14.55
C GLN A 45 4.01 -6.35 14.34
N PHE A 46 3.48 -6.89 13.24
CA PHE A 46 2.04 -6.90 12.95
C PHE A 46 1.38 -8.19 13.45
N VAL A 47 2.06 -9.32 13.25
CA VAL A 47 1.52 -10.66 13.48
C VAL A 47 2.61 -11.58 14.00
N ASN A 48 2.25 -12.64 14.73
CA ASN A 48 3.23 -13.56 15.34
C ASN A 48 3.81 -14.56 14.32
N ILE A 49 4.48 -14.05 13.28
CA ILE A 49 5.24 -14.84 12.31
C ILE A 49 6.72 -14.59 12.57
N SER A 50 7.49 -15.67 12.75
CA SER A 50 8.91 -15.58 13.05
C SER A 50 9.73 -15.06 11.85
N GLU A 51 10.81 -14.33 12.14
CA GLU A 51 11.66 -13.71 11.11
C GLU A 51 12.44 -14.73 10.28
N ASP A 52 12.75 -15.90 10.83
CA ASP A 52 13.41 -17.00 10.09
C ASP A 52 12.52 -17.58 8.97
N ARG A 53 11.20 -17.44 9.09
CA ARG A 53 10.22 -17.83 8.07
C ARG A 53 10.03 -16.77 6.98
N THR A 54 10.58 -15.56 7.17
CA THR A 54 10.23 -14.38 6.39
C THR A 54 11.43 -13.87 5.57
N LYS A 55 11.22 -13.70 4.27
CA LYS A 55 12.17 -13.03 3.37
C LYS A 55 11.56 -11.73 2.87
N TYR A 56 12.17 -10.59 3.17
CA TYR A 56 11.74 -9.29 2.64
C TYR A 56 12.31 -9.06 1.24
N ASN A 57 11.49 -8.51 0.34
CA ASN A 57 11.85 -8.29 -1.06
C ASN A 57 12.02 -6.80 -1.40
N ARG A 58 11.04 -5.96 -1.05
CA ARG A 58 11.04 -4.53 -1.35
C ARG A 58 10.36 -3.73 -0.26
N ASN A 59 10.89 -2.56 0.04
CA ASN A 59 10.24 -1.52 0.83
C ASN A 59 9.78 -0.39 -0.07
N TYR A 60 8.68 0.26 0.30
CA TYR A 60 8.08 1.34 -0.44
C TYR A 60 8.02 2.59 0.41
N TYR A 61 8.31 3.74 -0.22
CA TYR A 61 8.27 5.04 0.44
C TYR A 61 7.58 6.08 -0.45
N PHE A 62 6.85 7.00 0.17
CA PHE A 62 6.26 8.18 -0.47
C PHE A 62 6.70 9.40 0.32
N THR A 63 7.23 10.45 -0.34
CA THR A 63 7.81 11.63 0.34
C THR A 63 8.79 11.24 1.48
N LYS A 64 9.60 10.18 1.27
CA LYS A 64 10.52 9.54 2.26
C LYS A 64 9.87 8.82 3.44
N ASP A 65 8.55 8.85 3.58
CA ASP A 65 7.83 8.10 4.61
C ASP A 65 7.61 6.66 4.18
N PHE A 66 7.82 5.72 5.10
CA PHE A 66 7.52 4.31 4.86
C PHE A 66 6.03 4.10 4.62
N ILE A 67 5.69 3.47 3.49
CA ILE A 67 4.32 3.16 3.11
C ILE A 67 4.03 1.66 3.00
N GLY A 68 5.04 0.79 3.08
CA GLY A 68 4.81 -0.64 2.99
C GLY A 68 6.03 -1.46 2.60
N PHE A 69 5.88 -2.78 2.61
CA PHE A 69 6.88 -3.71 2.10
C PHE A 69 6.23 -4.94 1.49
N ASN A 70 7.03 -5.74 0.79
CA ASN A 70 6.67 -7.07 0.33
C ASN A 70 7.56 -8.11 1.00
N ALA A 71 6.97 -9.23 1.39
CA ALA A 71 7.67 -10.34 2.01
C ALA A 71 7.16 -11.68 1.47
N ILE A 72 8.02 -12.70 1.56
CA ILE A 72 7.67 -14.09 1.28
C ILE A 72 7.79 -14.86 2.60
N VAL A 73 6.70 -15.50 3.00
CA VAL A 73 6.63 -16.38 4.19
C VAL A 73 6.64 -17.83 3.75
N ASP A 74 7.46 -18.66 4.43
CA ASP A 74 7.61 -20.10 4.20
C ASP A 74 7.91 -20.49 2.74
N LYS A 75 8.51 -19.56 1.97
CA LYS A 75 8.72 -19.70 0.52
C LYS A 75 7.43 -19.99 -0.27
N SER A 76 6.26 -19.76 0.31
CA SER A 76 4.98 -20.24 -0.19
C SER A 76 3.91 -19.16 -0.25
N TYR A 77 4.04 -18.10 0.54
CA TYR A 77 3.02 -17.06 0.66
C TYR A 77 3.65 -15.70 0.42
N TYR A 78 3.12 -14.99 -0.56
CA TYR A 78 3.49 -13.61 -0.84
C TYR A 78 2.61 -12.68 0.00
N ILE A 79 3.25 -11.89 0.85
CA ILE A 79 2.60 -10.96 1.76
C ILE A 79 2.97 -9.54 1.37
N THR A 80 1.94 -8.74 1.14
CA THR A 80 2.08 -7.33 0.79
C THR A 80 1.52 -6.49 1.92
N VAL A 81 2.37 -5.67 2.54
CA VAL A 81 2.00 -4.77 3.64
C VAL A 81 1.93 -3.34 3.13
N SER A 82 0.82 -2.66 3.39
CA SER A 82 0.59 -1.28 2.94
C SER A 82 0.03 -0.43 4.06
N LYS A 83 0.69 0.67 4.41
CA LYS A 83 0.14 1.69 5.29
C LYS A 83 -0.99 2.39 4.56
N LEU A 84 -2.14 2.59 5.22
CA LEU A 84 -3.23 3.41 4.71
C LEU A 84 -3.15 4.83 5.30
N GLY A 85 -2.91 4.93 6.61
CA GLY A 85 -2.81 6.22 7.27
C GLY A 85 -3.15 6.15 8.74
N LYS A 86 -3.38 7.30 9.37
CA LYS A 86 -3.71 7.37 10.79
C LYS A 86 -5.15 6.95 11.02
N THR A 87 -5.40 6.20 12.08
CA THR A 87 -6.74 5.73 12.43
C THR A 87 -7.05 5.92 13.91
N SER A 88 -8.32 6.22 14.20
CA SER A 88 -8.83 6.25 15.59
C SER A 88 -8.85 4.85 16.21
N ASN A 89 -9.14 4.73 17.50
CA ASN A 89 -9.35 3.41 18.12
C ASN A 89 -10.66 2.74 17.71
N ASN A 90 -11.63 3.52 17.20
CA ASN A 90 -13.00 3.08 16.97
C ASN A 90 -13.35 3.06 15.47
N TYR A 91 -12.36 2.85 14.60
CA TYR A 91 -12.63 2.79 13.17
C TYR A 91 -13.53 1.59 12.84
N LYS A 92 -14.36 1.76 11.80
CA LYS A 92 -15.27 0.70 11.33
C LYS A 92 -14.85 0.22 9.96
N ILE A 93 -14.93 -1.09 9.75
CA ILE A 93 -14.78 -1.71 8.44
C ILE A 93 -16.17 -2.17 7.99
N ILE A 94 -16.59 -1.73 6.81
CA ILE A 94 -17.94 -1.84 6.29
C ILE A 94 -17.84 -2.39 4.87
N ASN A 95 -18.48 -3.53 4.60
CA ASN A 95 -18.65 -3.99 3.21
C ASN A 95 -19.67 -3.10 2.51
N THR A 96 -19.42 -2.76 1.25
CA THR A 96 -20.37 -2.08 0.38
C THR A 96 -20.56 -2.86 -0.91
N ASP A 97 -21.79 -2.90 -1.42
CA ASP A 97 -22.11 -3.42 -2.75
C ASP A 97 -21.75 -2.45 -3.88
N LYS A 98 -21.40 -1.20 -3.52
CA LYS A 98 -21.12 -0.16 -4.50
C LYS A 98 -19.72 -0.34 -5.06
N ARG A 99 -19.68 -0.71 -6.34
CA ARG A 99 -18.45 -0.65 -7.13
C ARG A 99 -18.06 0.82 -7.30
N SER A 100 -16.83 1.14 -6.99
CA SER A 100 -16.31 2.51 -7.03
C SER A 100 -16.33 3.15 -8.44
N ASP A 101 -16.55 4.46 -8.51
CA ASP A 101 -16.59 5.25 -9.75
C ASP A 101 -15.17 5.51 -10.31
N ASN A 102 -15.01 5.37 -11.63
CA ASN A 102 -13.72 5.30 -12.34
C ASN A 102 -12.95 6.64 -12.54
N ASN A 103 -13.26 7.70 -11.79
CA ASN A 103 -12.88 9.06 -12.18
C ASN A 103 -11.57 9.63 -11.56
N SER A 104 -10.75 8.82 -10.90
CA SER A 104 -9.43 9.28 -10.40
C SER A 104 -8.29 8.52 -11.05
N SER A 105 -7.20 9.23 -11.37
CA SER A 105 -5.95 8.62 -11.83
C SER A 105 -5.37 7.78 -10.70
N ILE A 106 -5.36 6.47 -10.91
CA ILE A 106 -4.86 5.51 -9.93
C ILE A 106 -3.42 5.15 -10.30
N ALA A 107 -2.49 5.41 -9.39
CA ALA A 107 -1.11 4.96 -9.55
C ALA A 107 -1.02 3.51 -9.09
N GLY A 108 -0.86 2.59 -10.05
CA GLY A 108 -0.49 1.21 -9.76
C GLY A 108 0.99 1.13 -9.39
N LEU A 109 1.32 0.39 -8.34
CA LEU A 109 2.72 0.04 -8.07
C LEU A 109 3.18 -1.03 -9.06
N PRO A 110 4.41 -0.91 -9.61
CA PRO A 110 4.98 -1.98 -10.39
C PRO A 110 5.17 -3.22 -9.49
N PRO A 111 4.94 -4.43 -10.02
CA PRO A 111 5.16 -5.67 -9.28
C PRO A 111 6.62 -5.74 -8.80
N ALA A 112 6.84 -6.21 -7.57
CA ALA A 112 8.19 -6.30 -7.02
C ALA A 112 9.05 -7.40 -7.66
N ASP A 113 8.42 -8.50 -8.05
CA ASP A 113 9.05 -9.66 -8.69
C ASP A 113 7.98 -10.54 -9.34
N SER A 114 8.39 -11.69 -9.89
CA SER A 114 7.49 -12.63 -10.57
C SER A 114 6.42 -13.25 -9.67
N ASN A 115 6.62 -13.25 -8.35
CA ASN A 115 5.64 -13.74 -7.38
C ASN A 115 4.66 -12.65 -6.94
N ASP A 116 4.89 -11.39 -7.29
CA ASP A 116 3.99 -10.28 -6.98
C ASP A 116 2.80 -10.27 -7.95
N LEU A 117 1.84 -11.15 -7.68
CA LEU A 117 0.66 -11.34 -8.51
C LEU A 117 -0.45 -10.30 -8.24
N ASN A 118 -0.33 -9.49 -7.18
CA ASN A 118 -1.33 -8.51 -6.79
C ASN A 118 -0.74 -7.10 -6.81
N SER A 119 -0.90 -6.42 -7.94
CA SER A 119 -0.56 -5.01 -8.07
C SER A 119 -1.40 -4.19 -7.10
N ARG A 120 -0.72 -3.44 -6.23
CA ARG A 120 -1.36 -2.43 -5.39
C ARG A 120 -1.67 -1.20 -6.19
N TYR A 121 -2.67 -0.47 -5.74
CA TYR A 121 -2.89 0.87 -6.23
C TYR A 121 -3.22 1.87 -5.12
N TYR A 122 -2.82 3.12 -5.33
CA TYR A 122 -3.02 4.23 -4.41
C TYR A 122 -3.58 5.45 -5.14
N ASN A 123 -4.50 6.14 -4.47
CA ASN A 123 -4.76 7.54 -4.75
C ASN A 123 -3.77 8.40 -3.92
N LEU A 124 -2.69 8.85 -4.57
CA LEU A 124 -1.61 9.57 -3.93
C LEU A 124 -1.97 11.01 -3.53
N ASP A 125 -2.98 11.61 -4.15
CA ASP A 125 -3.39 13.00 -3.88
C ASP A 125 -3.80 13.24 -2.42
N PHE A 126 -4.17 12.16 -1.72
CA PHE A 126 -4.73 12.20 -0.38
C PHE A 126 -4.03 11.28 0.62
N PHE A 127 -2.90 10.69 0.22
CA PHE A 127 -2.11 9.79 1.06
C PHE A 127 -1.12 10.59 1.94
N PRO A 128 -0.94 10.27 3.23
CA PRO A 128 -1.65 9.26 4.02
C PRO A 128 -3.07 9.72 4.43
N PHE A 129 -3.99 8.76 4.59
CA PHE A 129 -5.40 9.05 4.87
C PHE A 129 -5.68 9.29 6.37
N SER A 130 -6.69 10.11 6.67
CA SER A 130 -7.31 10.21 7.99
C SER A 130 -8.54 9.30 8.03
N ILE A 131 -8.49 8.25 8.85
CA ILE A 131 -9.42 7.11 8.73
C ILE A 131 -10.39 7.09 9.92
N ASN A 132 -11.67 7.33 9.61
CA ASN A 132 -12.78 7.16 10.56
C ASN A 132 -13.63 5.93 10.20
N GLU A 133 -13.96 5.79 8.91
CA GLU A 133 -14.73 4.69 8.37
C GLU A 133 -14.03 4.15 7.12
N ILE A 134 -14.11 2.85 6.95
CA ILE A 134 -13.44 2.10 5.89
C ILE A 134 -14.51 1.30 5.20
N TYR A 135 -14.75 1.65 3.95
CA TYR A 135 -15.61 0.87 3.09
C TYR A 135 -14.73 -0.03 2.22
N TYR A 136 -15.15 -1.26 2.01
CA TYR A 136 -14.48 -2.12 1.06
C TYR A 136 -15.48 -2.79 0.13
N TYR A 137 -15.05 -3.00 -1.10
CA TYR A 137 -15.79 -3.74 -2.12
C TYR A 137 -14.90 -4.85 -2.65
N VAL A 138 -15.44 -6.06 -2.67
CA VAL A 138 -14.81 -7.21 -3.29
C VAL A 138 -15.90 -8.07 -3.91
N GLU A 139 -15.70 -8.42 -5.19
CA GLU A 139 -16.65 -9.25 -5.92
C GLU A 139 -16.42 -10.72 -5.54
N ASN A 140 -17.48 -11.45 -5.17
CA ASN A 140 -17.42 -12.89 -4.83
C ASN A 140 -16.48 -13.22 -3.65
N SER A 141 -16.73 -12.63 -2.47
CA SER A 141 -16.01 -12.92 -1.22
C SER A 141 -16.88 -13.59 -0.18
N ASP A 142 -16.25 -14.40 0.67
CA ASP A 142 -16.86 -14.89 1.91
C ASP A 142 -16.22 -14.11 3.07
N GLU A 143 -16.97 -13.23 3.73
CA GLU A 143 -16.45 -12.49 4.89
C GLU A 143 -16.21 -13.42 6.07
N ILE A 144 -14.99 -13.45 6.58
CA ILE A 144 -14.66 -14.19 7.80
C ILE A 144 -14.26 -13.19 8.87
N LYS A 145 -15.14 -12.93 9.83
CA LYS A 145 -14.77 -12.17 11.03
C LYS A 145 -13.86 -13.02 11.92
N VAL A 146 -12.56 -12.96 11.69
CA VAL A 146 -11.59 -13.64 12.55
C VAL A 146 -11.46 -12.84 13.84
N ASN A 147 -12.16 -13.30 14.87
CA ASN A 147 -12.13 -12.72 16.21
C ASN A 147 -10.99 -13.37 17.01
N GLN A 148 -9.81 -12.75 17.00
CA GLN A 148 -8.72 -13.01 17.96
C GLN A 148 -7.95 -11.72 18.27
N ASP A 149 -8.65 -10.64 18.64
CA ASP A 149 -8.11 -9.43 19.27
C ASP A 149 -6.91 -8.73 18.58
N LYS A 150 -6.65 -8.95 17.28
CA LYS A 150 -5.47 -8.34 16.61
C LYS A 150 -5.73 -7.77 15.20
N PHE A 151 -6.69 -8.27 14.41
CA PHE A 151 -7.02 -7.72 13.08
C PHE A 151 -8.37 -8.20 12.53
N TYR A 152 -8.89 -7.52 11.50
CA TYR A 152 -10.06 -7.93 10.70
C TYR A 152 -9.57 -8.47 9.36
N GLU A 153 -10.04 -9.64 8.93
CA GLU A 153 -9.62 -10.29 7.68
C GLU A 153 -10.81 -10.56 6.76
N ILE A 154 -10.56 -10.49 5.45
CA ILE A 154 -11.52 -10.85 4.41
C ILE A 154 -10.85 -11.90 3.55
N GLU A 155 -11.54 -13.03 3.33
CA GLU A 155 -11.12 -14.05 2.39
C GLU A 155 -12.02 -14.05 1.17
N GLY A 156 -11.47 -14.38 0.01
CA GLY A 156 -12.30 -14.48 -1.18
C GLY A 156 -11.51 -14.84 -2.42
N THR A 157 -12.25 -15.16 -3.48
CA THR A 157 -11.67 -15.42 -4.80
C THR A 157 -11.93 -14.21 -5.70
N PHE A 158 -11.01 -13.25 -5.68
CA PHE A 158 -11.20 -11.96 -6.36
C PHE A 158 -10.01 -11.56 -7.24
N THR A 159 -10.35 -10.85 -8.31
CA THR A 159 -9.39 -10.12 -9.16
C THR A 159 -9.14 -8.71 -8.66
N PHE A 160 -10.10 -8.17 -7.90
CA PHE A 160 -10.15 -6.77 -7.52
C PHE A 160 -10.62 -6.64 -6.08
N PHE A 161 -9.87 -5.87 -5.29
CA PHE A 161 -10.22 -5.50 -3.92
C PHE A 161 -10.09 -4.00 -3.79
N ASN A 162 -11.17 -3.31 -3.45
CA ASN A 162 -11.18 -1.86 -3.29
C ASN A 162 -11.39 -1.46 -1.84
N VAL A 163 -10.66 -0.46 -1.41
CA VAL A 163 -10.82 0.23 -0.15
C VAL A 163 -11.13 1.69 -0.42
N SER A 164 -12.17 2.18 0.22
CA SER A 164 -12.53 3.59 0.27
C SER A 164 -12.51 4.10 1.70
N LEU A 165 -11.88 5.25 1.89
CA LEU A 165 -11.66 5.89 3.19
C LEU A 165 -12.39 7.23 3.30
N LYS A 166 -13.01 7.69 2.19
CA LYS A 166 -13.73 8.96 2.08
C LYS A 166 -15.14 8.81 1.50
N GLY A 167 -15.77 7.64 1.70
CA GLY A 167 -17.15 7.33 1.30
C GLY A 167 -17.25 6.18 0.29
N GLU A 168 -18.35 5.42 0.32
CA GLU A 168 -18.51 4.09 -0.31
C GLU A 168 -18.03 3.91 -1.77
N ASN A 169 -18.01 4.96 -2.61
CA ASN A 169 -17.78 4.84 -4.05
C ASN A 169 -16.37 5.24 -4.53
N ARG A 170 -15.42 5.51 -3.63
CA ARG A 170 -14.07 5.94 -4.06
C ARG A 170 -13.08 4.79 -4.20
N LYS A 171 -12.07 5.01 -5.05
CA LYS A 171 -10.89 4.15 -5.20
C LYS A 171 -9.70 4.79 -4.51
N ASP A 172 -9.66 4.73 -3.18
CA ASP A 172 -8.56 5.35 -2.43
C ASP A 172 -7.35 4.42 -2.35
N PHE A 173 -7.59 3.11 -2.18
CA PHE A 173 -6.56 2.07 -2.16
C PHE A 173 -7.13 0.74 -2.67
N GLY A 174 -6.29 -0.16 -3.19
CA GLY A 174 -6.70 -1.55 -3.37
C GLY A 174 -5.67 -2.47 -4.01
N TYR A 175 -6.13 -3.65 -4.38
CA TYR A 175 -5.36 -4.69 -5.06
C TYR A 175 -6.03 -5.10 -6.37
N VAL A 176 -5.24 -5.32 -7.41
CA VAL A 176 -5.67 -5.89 -8.69
C VAL A 176 -4.74 -7.03 -9.08
N GLY A 177 -5.30 -8.14 -9.54
CA GLY A 177 -4.52 -9.30 -9.97
C GLY A 177 -5.36 -10.43 -10.56
N PRO A 178 -4.78 -11.62 -10.78
CA PRO A 178 -5.49 -12.76 -11.33
C PRO A 178 -6.54 -13.28 -10.34
N LYS A 179 -7.61 -13.91 -10.86
CA LYS A 179 -8.69 -14.49 -10.05
C LYS A 179 -8.16 -15.69 -9.27
N ARG A 180 -7.92 -15.53 -7.96
CA ARG A 180 -7.42 -16.57 -7.04
C ARG A 180 -7.94 -16.34 -5.64
N LYS A 181 -7.98 -17.39 -4.82
CA LYS A 181 -8.27 -17.28 -3.39
C LYS A 181 -7.14 -16.52 -2.69
N LYS A 182 -7.49 -15.46 -1.98
CA LYS A 182 -6.59 -14.51 -1.30
C LYS A 182 -7.22 -14.09 0.02
N SER A 183 -6.41 -13.51 0.89
CA SER A 183 -6.92 -12.78 2.05
C SER A 183 -6.38 -11.36 2.13
N VAL A 184 -7.16 -10.49 2.74
CA VAL A 184 -6.80 -9.10 3.03
C VAL A 184 -7.14 -8.80 4.48
N SER A 185 -6.15 -8.36 5.24
CA SER A 185 -6.27 -8.07 6.67
C SER A 185 -6.01 -6.60 6.98
N PHE A 186 -6.87 -6.00 7.82
CA PHE A 186 -6.71 -4.65 8.37
C PHE A 186 -6.12 -4.73 9.77
N ILE A 187 -4.91 -4.21 9.94
CA ILE A 187 -4.12 -4.32 11.18
C ILE A 187 -3.72 -2.94 11.66
N LYS A 188 -3.98 -2.65 12.94
CA LYS A 188 -3.54 -1.41 13.57
C LYS A 188 -2.16 -1.59 14.22
N TYR A 189 -1.22 -0.69 13.90
CA TYR A 189 0.09 -0.62 14.52
C TYR A 189 0.53 0.84 14.72
N GLN A 190 0.92 1.20 15.95
CA GLN A 190 1.37 2.57 16.30
C GLN A 190 0.47 3.69 15.73
N ASN A 191 -0.83 3.62 15.99
CA ASN A 191 -1.87 4.57 15.52
C ASN A 191 -2.07 4.67 13.99
N ASN A 192 -1.40 3.82 13.21
CA ASN A 192 -1.62 3.70 11.79
C ASN A 192 -2.38 2.41 11.48
N LEU A 193 -3.22 2.48 10.45
CA LEU A 193 -3.84 1.31 9.87
C LEU A 193 -3.00 0.81 8.70
N TYR A 194 -2.81 -0.49 8.67
CA TYR A 194 -2.14 -1.20 7.61
C TYR A 194 -3.09 -2.22 6.99
N LEU A 195 -2.89 -2.46 5.71
CA LEU A 195 -3.56 -3.47 4.95
C LEU A 195 -2.54 -4.51 4.50
N LEU A 196 -2.79 -5.77 4.86
CA LEU A 196 -1.93 -6.90 4.52
C LEU A 196 -2.68 -7.79 3.54
N SER A 197 -2.15 -7.99 2.34
CA SER A 197 -2.67 -9.02 1.43
C SER A 197 -1.80 -10.26 1.50
N VAL A 198 -2.43 -11.43 1.61
CA VAL A 198 -1.79 -12.74 1.50
C VAL A 198 -2.24 -13.41 0.20
N CYS A 199 -1.28 -13.81 -0.61
CA CYS A 199 -1.51 -14.57 -1.83
C CYS A 199 -0.59 -15.79 -1.88
N PRO A 200 -1.11 -17.00 -2.15
CA PRO A 200 -0.24 -18.15 -2.37
C PRO A 200 0.62 -17.93 -3.62
N ILE A 201 1.92 -18.27 -3.50
CA ILE A 201 2.82 -18.42 -4.64
C ILE A 201 2.37 -19.66 -5.42
N GLU A 202 2.56 -19.67 -6.73
CA GLU A 202 2.21 -20.73 -7.68
C GLU A 202 1.95 -22.13 -7.11
N ASN A 203 0.79 -22.70 -7.42
CA ASN A 203 0.39 -24.07 -7.07
C ASN A 203 0.39 -24.41 -5.56
N LYS A 204 0.62 -23.44 -4.66
CA LYS A 204 0.50 -23.64 -3.22
C LYS A 204 -0.96 -23.60 -2.77
N LYS A 205 -1.27 -24.42 -1.78
CA LYS A 205 -2.57 -24.38 -1.10
C LYS A 205 -2.73 -23.03 -0.40
N PHE A 206 -3.87 -22.40 -0.63
CA PHE A 206 -4.25 -21.17 0.04
C PHE A 206 -4.21 -21.37 1.57
N LYS A 207 -3.60 -20.39 2.25
CA LYS A 207 -3.77 -20.11 3.67
C LYS A 207 -3.98 -18.61 3.81
N SER A 208 -4.92 -18.20 4.65
CA SER A 208 -5.10 -16.80 5.03
C SER A 208 -4.08 -16.38 6.09
N LEU A 209 -4.08 -15.10 6.45
CA LEU A 209 -3.11 -14.57 7.40
C LEU A 209 -3.30 -15.24 8.77
N HIS A 210 -4.53 -15.41 9.24
CA HIS A 210 -4.77 -16.06 10.53
C HIS A 210 -4.30 -17.53 10.58
N GLU A 211 -4.31 -18.24 9.45
CA GLU A 211 -3.77 -19.59 9.35
C GLU A 211 -2.23 -19.64 9.33
N LEU A 212 -1.56 -18.54 8.95
CA LEU A 212 -0.09 -18.47 8.87
C LEU A 212 0.59 -18.13 10.20
N ILE A 213 -0.16 -17.52 11.12
CA ILE A 213 0.32 -17.07 12.43
C ILE A 213 0.49 -18.24 13.42
N ASN A 214 -0.12 -19.39 13.12
CA ASN A 214 -0.03 -20.61 13.92
C ASN A 214 1.18 -21.47 13.57
#